data_AF-A0A2V6PMZ0-F1
#
_entry.id   AF-A0A2V6PMZ0-F1
#
_cell.length_a   1.000
_cell.length_b   1.000
_cell.length_c   1.000
_cell.angle_alpha   90.00
_cell.angle_beta   90.00
_cell.angle_gamma   90.00
#
_symmetry.space_group_name_H-M   'P 1'
#
loop_
_entity.id
_entity.type
_entity.pdbx_description
1 polymer ?
#
loop_
_entity_poly.entity_id
_entity_poly.type
_entity_poly.pdbx_seq_one_letter_code
_entity_poly.pdbx_strand_id
1 'polypeptide(L)'
;MTVNVRSTMLVLTALALALAMPPTTAGTVSVAEAAPEGQITYGVHITIAARFLDPADAEGIATPFMILGALHDAMVKPMPSGPFTPGLAQSWSASKDGLTYDFVIRKGAKFHNGEPVTAEDVKFSFERYRGAGSKILKDKMREVLAVDPGHVRFRLKEPWPDFLTFYGTMATGSGWIVPKKYVEKVGEDGFKRAPVGAGPYRFISFNPGVELVVEAFDGYWRKTPNVKRLVFRTIAEESTRAAALKKGEVDIAYLLTGPIAEEIKKTPNLKLAAPLLDGIFWGEPRHRPERDQSGRDARVLEGHRGVDPGALRFRAAVRGARPGREESETAPGGSGLSERLRGRRLHAVSALLLDGRGDRRIPPGHRDQVTAEVDGARRV
;
A
#
# COMPACT_ATOMS: atom_id res chain seq x y z
N MET A 1 -6.89 -71.71 48.95
CA MET A 1 -6.55 -72.27 47.63
C MET A 1 -7.86 -72.68 46.96
N THR A 2 -8.44 -71.78 46.15
CA THR A 2 -8.47 -71.81 44.66
C THR A 2 -9.38 -72.93 44.13
N VAL A 3 -10.42 -72.70 43.33
CA VAL A 3 -10.45 -72.31 41.90
C VAL A 3 -11.94 -72.04 41.54
N ASN A 4 -12.34 -70.90 40.93
CA ASN A 4 -12.65 -70.65 39.48
C ASN A 4 -13.69 -71.65 38.87
N VAL A 5 -14.65 -71.38 37.97
CA VAL A 5 -14.99 -70.26 37.06
C VAL A 5 -16.29 -70.60 36.27
N ARG A 6 -17.06 -69.57 35.84
CA ARG A 6 -17.99 -69.42 34.68
C ARG A 6 -19.37 -70.11 34.61
N SER A 7 -20.41 -69.30 34.30
CA SER A 7 -21.20 -69.29 33.02
C SER A 7 -22.28 -68.18 33.05
N THR A 8 -22.21 -67.12 32.19
CA THR A 8 -23.12 -66.78 31.04
C THR A 8 -24.63 -66.72 31.38
N MET A 9 -25.47 -65.71 31.03
CA MET A 9 -25.61 -64.87 29.82
C MET A 9 -26.78 -63.84 29.99
N LEU A 10 -26.65 -62.60 29.47
CA LEU A 10 -27.64 -61.70 28.77
C LEU A 10 -29.11 -61.51 29.32
N VAL A 11 -29.77 -60.34 29.42
CA VAL A 11 -30.07 -59.23 28.46
C VAL A 11 -30.73 -58.02 29.19
N LEU A 12 -30.35 -56.80 28.76
CA LEU A 12 -30.97 -55.45 28.81
C LEU A 12 -32.30 -55.17 29.55
N THR A 13 -32.36 -54.06 30.34
CA THR A 13 -33.11 -52.83 29.95
C THR A 13 -32.85 -51.60 30.87
N ALA A 14 -32.59 -50.46 30.21
CA ALA A 14 -32.90 -49.04 30.51
C ALA A 14 -32.49 -48.39 31.86
N LEU A 15 -31.54 -47.44 31.90
CA LEU A 15 -31.61 -46.02 31.48
C LEU A 15 -31.98 -45.07 32.64
N ALA A 16 -30.96 -44.61 33.39
CA ALA A 16 -30.89 -43.28 34.02
C ALA A 16 -29.54 -43.14 34.76
N LEU A 17 -28.54 -42.54 34.12
CA LEU A 17 -27.39 -42.00 34.85
C LEU A 17 -27.00 -40.66 34.23
N ALA A 18 -27.50 -39.58 34.83
CA ALA A 18 -27.09 -38.22 34.54
C ALA A 18 -25.65 -38.03 35.05
N LEU A 19 -24.70 -37.93 34.12
CA LEU A 19 -23.33 -37.54 34.43
C LEU A 19 -23.29 -36.04 34.81
N ALA A 20 -22.78 -35.76 36.00
CA ALA A 20 -22.26 -34.45 36.35
C ALA A 20 -20.95 -34.20 35.58
N MET A 21 -21.00 -33.34 34.55
CA MET A 21 -19.81 -32.75 33.92
C MET A 21 -19.50 -31.40 34.58
N PRO A 22 -18.25 -31.13 34.99
CA PRO A 22 -17.86 -29.77 35.37
C PRO A 22 -17.85 -28.87 34.13
N PRO A 23 -18.17 -27.56 34.26
CA PRO A 23 -18.18 -26.65 33.13
C PRO A 23 -16.74 -26.43 32.63
N THR A 24 -16.46 -26.93 31.44
CA THR A 24 -15.26 -26.60 30.68
C THR A 24 -15.31 -25.11 30.36
N THR A 25 -14.59 -24.29 31.12
CA THR A 25 -14.34 -22.90 30.74
C THR A 25 -13.61 -22.90 29.41
N ALA A 26 -14.32 -22.51 28.34
CA ALA A 26 -13.74 -22.24 27.05
C ALA A 26 -12.78 -21.06 27.20
N GLY A 27 -11.51 -21.36 27.45
CA GLY A 27 -10.44 -20.40 27.36
C GLY A 27 -10.42 -19.85 25.95
N THR A 28 -10.69 -18.57 25.82
CA THR A 28 -10.39 -17.83 24.59
C THR A 28 -8.89 -17.94 24.38
N VAL A 29 -8.48 -18.79 23.43
CA VAL A 29 -7.12 -18.78 22.92
C VAL A 29 -6.96 -17.45 22.21
N SER A 30 -6.46 -16.45 22.93
CA SER A 30 -5.89 -15.26 22.34
C SER A 30 -4.74 -15.75 21.45
N VAL A 31 -4.96 -15.74 20.14
CA VAL A 31 -3.87 -15.92 19.18
C VAL A 31 -3.02 -14.68 19.33
N ALA A 32 -2.00 -14.76 20.20
CA ALA A 32 -0.98 -13.74 20.27
C ALA A 32 -0.40 -13.58 18.86
N GLU A 33 -0.54 -12.38 18.30
CA GLU A 33 0.10 -12.02 17.05
C GLU A 33 1.60 -12.25 17.25
N ALA A 34 2.19 -13.15 16.45
CA ALA A 34 3.60 -13.49 16.59
C ALA A 34 4.44 -12.21 16.44
N ALA A 35 5.36 -11.99 17.37
CA ALA A 35 6.22 -10.81 17.35
C ALA A 35 6.96 -10.69 16.00
N PRO A 36 7.23 -9.47 15.51
CA PRO A 36 8.01 -9.29 14.31
C PRO A 36 9.39 -9.94 14.46
N GLU A 37 9.80 -10.77 13.49
CA GLU A 37 11.08 -11.46 13.49
C GLU A 37 11.79 -11.32 12.13
N GLY A 38 13.10 -11.58 12.12
CA GLY A 38 13.90 -11.59 10.90
C GLY A 38 14.14 -10.23 10.24
N GLN A 39 14.77 -10.28 9.07
CA GLN A 39 15.08 -9.12 8.25
C GLN A 39 14.70 -9.42 6.80
N ILE A 40 14.14 -8.43 6.10
CA ILE A 40 13.98 -8.43 4.65
C ILE A 40 14.84 -7.31 4.07
N THR A 41 15.58 -7.62 3.00
CA THR A 41 16.34 -6.65 2.23
C THR A 41 15.70 -6.44 0.86
N TYR A 42 15.30 -5.20 0.59
CA TYR A 42 14.70 -4.75 -0.65
C TYR A 42 15.75 -4.06 -1.52
N GLY A 43 16.09 -4.67 -2.66
CA GLY A 43 16.92 -4.07 -3.70
C GLY A 43 16.15 -3.02 -4.50
N VAL A 44 16.43 -1.75 -4.23
CA VAL A 44 15.74 -0.58 -4.81
C VAL A 44 16.45 -0.13 -6.08
N HIS A 45 15.68 0.01 -7.16
CA HIS A 45 16.12 0.41 -8.50
C HIS A 45 16.59 1.86 -8.66
N ILE A 46 16.58 2.66 -7.59
CA ILE A 46 17.02 4.06 -7.60
C ILE A 46 17.85 4.40 -6.37
N THR A 47 18.61 5.47 -6.48
CA THR A 47 19.25 6.14 -5.35
C THR A 47 18.20 6.75 -4.43
N ILE A 48 18.17 6.29 -3.18
CA ILE A 48 17.27 6.85 -2.17
C ILE A 48 17.87 8.18 -1.71
N ALA A 49 17.14 9.28 -1.99
CA ALA A 49 17.50 10.62 -1.54
C ALA A 49 16.77 10.97 -0.24
N ALA A 50 17.37 11.81 0.61
CA ALA A 50 16.79 12.23 1.90
C ALA A 50 15.39 12.85 1.75
N ARG A 51 15.14 13.56 0.64
CA ARG A 51 13.82 14.13 0.31
C ARG A 51 12.70 13.09 0.18
N PHE A 52 13.01 11.81 -0.10
CA PHE A 52 12.00 10.75 -0.15
C PHE A 52 11.51 10.31 1.23
N LEU A 53 12.16 10.77 2.30
CA LEU A 53 11.75 10.48 3.67
C LEU A 53 10.67 11.43 4.19
N ASP A 54 10.35 12.50 3.45
CA ASP A 54 9.42 13.54 3.85
C ASP A 54 8.28 13.70 2.83
N PRO A 55 7.02 13.41 3.20
CA PRO A 55 5.90 13.54 2.27
C PRO A 55 5.64 14.98 1.80
N ALA A 56 6.13 16.01 2.52
CA ALA A 56 5.95 17.40 2.09
C ALA A 56 6.63 17.69 0.74
N ASP A 57 7.70 16.96 0.43
CA ASP A 57 8.48 17.07 -0.81
C ASP A 57 8.10 16.01 -1.85
N ALA A 58 7.02 15.24 -1.62
CA ALA A 58 6.63 14.14 -2.50
C ALA A 58 6.39 14.63 -3.95
N GLU A 59 7.21 14.07 -4.84
CA GLU A 59 7.15 14.30 -6.28
C GLU A 59 5.97 13.52 -6.91
N GLY A 60 5.59 13.90 -8.13
CA GLY A 60 4.48 13.27 -8.87
C GLY A 60 4.84 11.91 -9.46
N ILE A 61 5.70 11.14 -8.78
CA ILE A 61 6.14 9.81 -9.19
C ILE A 61 5.82 8.81 -8.08
N ALA A 62 5.48 7.58 -8.49
CA ALA A 62 5.06 6.52 -7.56
C ALA A 62 6.19 6.01 -6.65
N THR A 63 7.44 6.10 -7.10
CA THR A 63 8.56 5.39 -6.46
C THR A 63 8.80 5.74 -4.98
N PRO A 64 8.80 7.02 -4.55
CA PRO A 64 9.00 7.37 -3.15
C PRO A 64 7.96 6.77 -2.19
N PHE A 65 6.75 6.45 -2.68
CA PHE A 65 5.67 5.94 -1.84
C PHE A 65 5.91 4.52 -1.31
N MET A 66 6.88 3.77 -1.84
CA MET A 66 7.31 2.52 -1.19
C MET A 66 8.00 2.79 0.16
N ILE A 67 8.69 3.93 0.28
CA ILE A 67 9.37 4.38 1.50
C ILE A 67 8.37 5.11 2.39
N LEU A 68 7.60 6.04 1.82
CA LEU A 68 6.55 6.76 2.56
C LEU A 68 5.54 5.76 3.14
N GLY A 69 5.15 4.72 2.40
CA GLY A 69 4.25 3.67 2.89
C GLY A 69 4.81 2.81 4.02
N ALA A 70 6.14 2.76 4.19
CA ALA A 70 6.78 2.08 5.32
C ALA A 70 6.86 3.00 6.55
N LEU A 71 7.33 4.23 6.37
CA LEU A 71 7.57 5.20 7.45
C LEU A 71 6.30 5.95 7.90
N HIS A 72 5.50 6.39 6.96
CA HIS A 72 4.37 7.29 7.19
C HIS A 72 3.04 6.57 6.97
N ASP A 73 1.96 7.24 7.32
CA ASP A 73 0.62 6.82 6.94
C ASP A 73 -0.18 8.03 6.47
N ALA A 74 -1.24 7.76 5.70
CA ALA A 74 -2.07 8.77 5.07
C ALA A 74 -3.49 8.71 5.60
N MET A 75 -4.22 9.82 5.48
CA MET A 75 -5.65 9.87 5.82
C MET A 75 -6.45 8.86 4.98
N VAL A 76 -6.20 8.86 3.68
CA VAL A 76 -6.76 7.91 2.70
C VAL A 76 -5.61 7.49 1.78
N LYS A 77 -5.54 6.21 1.44
CA LYS A 77 -4.53 5.72 0.49
C LYS A 77 -5.03 4.55 -0.34
N PRO A 78 -4.39 4.27 -1.49
CA PRO A 78 -4.73 3.11 -2.28
C PRO A 78 -4.25 1.82 -1.60
N MET A 79 -5.13 0.82 -1.51
CA MET A 79 -4.87 -0.49 -0.92
C MET A 79 -5.61 -1.57 -1.73
N PRO A 80 -5.32 -2.88 -1.59
CA PRO A 80 -5.98 -3.92 -2.39
C PRO A 80 -7.52 -3.90 -2.39
N SER A 81 -8.14 -3.34 -1.35
CA SER A 81 -9.59 -3.11 -1.24
C SER A 81 -10.15 -2.04 -2.18
N GLY A 82 -9.32 -1.09 -2.65
CA GLY A 82 -9.73 -0.03 -3.57
C GLY A 82 -8.80 1.19 -3.59
N PRO A 83 -8.98 2.08 -4.59
CA PRO A 83 -8.13 3.25 -4.79
C PRO A 83 -8.21 4.28 -3.67
N PHE A 84 -9.35 4.33 -2.97
CA PHE A 84 -9.58 5.16 -1.79
C PHE A 84 -9.90 4.27 -0.60
N THR A 85 -8.88 3.83 0.12
CA THR A 85 -9.06 2.99 1.32
C THR A 85 -8.81 3.82 2.59
N PRO A 86 -9.67 3.72 3.63
CA PRO A 86 -9.48 4.38 4.91
C PRO A 86 -8.10 4.09 5.52
N GLY A 87 -7.33 5.14 5.83
CA GLY A 87 -6.06 5.05 6.53
C GLY A 87 -6.17 5.56 7.97
N LEU A 88 -5.43 6.62 8.27
CA LEU A 88 -5.56 7.39 9.50
C LEU A 88 -6.95 8.02 9.64
N ALA A 89 -7.64 8.31 8.53
CA ALA A 89 -9.07 8.57 8.56
C ALA A 89 -9.83 7.24 8.60
N GLN A 90 -10.68 7.04 9.62
CA GLN A 90 -11.56 5.88 9.67
C GLN A 90 -12.75 6.02 8.70
N SER A 91 -13.17 7.25 8.41
CA SER A 91 -14.23 7.59 7.47
C SER A 91 -14.07 9.04 6.99
N TRP A 92 -14.73 9.35 5.88
CA TRP A 92 -14.87 10.72 5.39
C TRP A 92 -16.21 10.90 4.66
N SER A 93 -16.68 12.14 4.55
CA SER A 93 -17.87 12.51 3.81
C SER A 93 -17.66 13.79 3.02
N ALA A 94 -18.27 13.88 1.84
CA ALA A 94 -18.36 15.12 1.07
C ALA A 94 -19.75 15.74 1.25
N SER A 95 -19.83 17.06 1.37
CA SER A 95 -21.10 17.78 1.33
C SER A 95 -21.77 17.66 -0.04
N LYS A 96 -23.10 17.82 -0.10
CA LYS A 96 -23.87 17.71 -1.34
C LYS A 96 -23.44 18.71 -2.42
N ASP A 97 -22.95 19.89 -2.01
CA ASP A 97 -22.43 20.93 -2.89
C ASP A 97 -20.98 20.69 -3.34
N GLY A 98 -20.30 19.66 -2.81
CA GLY A 98 -18.91 19.34 -3.12
C GLY A 98 -17.89 20.35 -2.60
N LEU A 99 -18.28 21.24 -1.68
CA LEU A 99 -17.41 22.29 -1.13
C LEU A 99 -16.73 21.91 0.18
N THR A 100 -17.24 20.90 0.89
CA THR A 100 -16.73 20.50 2.21
C THR A 100 -16.43 19.01 2.23
N TYR A 101 -15.25 18.66 2.76
CA TYR A 101 -14.85 17.29 3.05
C TYR A 101 -14.51 17.17 4.54
N ASP A 102 -15.26 16.32 5.24
CA ASP A 102 -15.07 16.02 6.66
C ASP A 102 -14.40 14.66 6.81
N PHE A 103 -13.32 14.59 7.58
CA PHE A 103 -12.58 13.36 7.86
C PHE A 103 -12.55 13.08 9.35
N VAL A 104 -12.97 11.87 9.72
CA VAL A 104 -12.89 11.38 11.10
C VAL A 104 -11.59 10.62 11.27
N ILE A 105 -10.72 11.11 12.15
CA ILE A 105 -9.44 10.51 12.49
C ILE A 105 -9.68 9.31 13.38
N ARG A 106 -8.93 8.24 13.11
CA ARG A 106 -8.96 7.00 13.88
C ARG A 106 -8.52 7.23 15.32
N LYS A 107 -9.34 6.75 16.25
CA LYS A 107 -8.98 6.70 17.67
C LYS A 107 -7.79 5.77 17.89
N GLY A 108 -6.81 6.24 18.67
CA GLY A 108 -5.63 5.45 19.05
C GLY A 108 -4.53 5.40 18.00
N ALA A 109 -4.66 6.11 16.87
CA ALA A 109 -3.54 6.27 15.94
C ALA A 109 -2.40 7.05 16.61
N LYS A 110 -1.17 6.55 16.48
CA LYS A 110 0.04 7.11 17.08
C LYS A 110 1.16 7.24 16.07
N PHE A 111 1.98 8.26 16.26
CA PHE A 111 3.28 8.39 15.61
C PHE A 111 4.31 7.48 16.29
N HIS A 112 5.44 7.24 15.64
CA HIS A 112 6.52 6.39 16.17
C HIS A 112 7.13 6.88 17.48
N ASN A 113 7.01 8.18 17.76
CA ASN A 113 7.44 8.81 19.02
C ASN A 113 6.40 8.65 20.16
N GLY A 114 5.27 7.99 19.91
CA GLY A 114 4.20 7.74 20.87
C GLY A 114 3.13 8.84 20.95
N GLU A 115 3.33 9.99 20.29
CA GLU A 115 2.33 11.06 20.25
C GLU A 115 1.08 10.60 19.48
N PRO A 116 -0.13 11.01 19.91
CA PRO A 116 -1.35 10.72 19.16
C PRO A 116 -1.40 11.52 17.85
N VAL A 117 -1.98 10.93 16.81
CA VAL A 117 -2.31 11.65 15.57
C VAL A 117 -3.55 12.51 15.80
N THR A 118 -3.48 13.81 15.48
CA THR A 118 -4.57 14.76 15.67
C THR A 118 -4.90 15.56 14.42
N ALA A 119 -6.05 16.25 14.42
CA ALA A 119 -6.45 17.13 13.32
C ALA A 119 -5.47 18.29 13.06
N GLU A 120 -4.75 18.74 14.09
CA GLU A 120 -3.68 19.75 13.94
C GLU A 120 -2.51 19.23 13.09
N ASP A 121 -2.16 17.94 13.22
CA ASP A 121 -1.11 17.32 12.41
C ASP A 121 -1.55 17.19 10.95
N VAL A 122 -2.83 16.90 10.73
CA VAL A 122 -3.41 16.83 9.37
C VAL A 122 -3.39 18.19 8.69
N LYS A 123 -3.87 19.22 9.39
CA LYS A 123 -3.85 20.60 8.91
C LYS A 123 -2.42 21.04 8.60
N PHE A 124 -1.51 20.86 9.53
CA PHE A 124 -0.10 21.19 9.36
C PHE A 124 0.52 20.50 8.15
N SER A 125 0.32 19.19 8.00
CA SER A 125 0.87 18.41 6.90
C SER A 125 0.39 18.92 5.54
N PHE A 126 -0.90 19.27 5.43
CA PHE A 126 -1.47 19.83 4.21
C PHE A 126 -0.90 21.22 3.89
N GLU A 127 -0.84 22.13 4.87
CA GLU A 127 -0.36 23.50 4.68
C GLU A 127 1.13 23.54 4.31
N ARG A 128 1.92 22.67 4.95
CA ARG A 128 3.35 22.48 4.72
C ARG A 128 3.66 21.87 3.35
N TYR A 129 2.71 21.17 2.72
CA TYR A 129 2.93 20.47 1.46
C TYR A 129 3.43 21.41 0.35
N ARG A 130 4.54 21.02 -0.29
CA ARG A 130 5.22 21.78 -1.35
C ARG A 130 5.64 20.91 -2.55
N GLY A 131 5.28 19.63 -2.54
CA GLY A 131 5.53 18.70 -3.62
C GLY A 131 4.64 18.90 -4.85
N ALA A 132 4.55 17.85 -5.68
CA ALA A 132 3.77 17.87 -6.91
C ALA A 132 2.27 18.10 -6.65
N GLY A 133 1.71 19.14 -7.28
CA GLY A 133 0.31 19.50 -7.08
C GLY A 133 0.05 20.42 -5.87
N SER A 134 1.08 20.87 -5.16
CA SER A 134 0.92 21.84 -4.07
C SER A 134 0.22 23.12 -4.52
N LYS A 135 0.55 23.66 -5.70
CA LYS A 135 -0.10 24.85 -6.27
C LYS A 135 -1.61 24.63 -6.47
N ILE A 136 -2.01 23.57 -7.17
CA ILE A 136 -3.44 23.30 -7.44
C ILE A 136 -4.23 23.04 -6.14
N LEU A 137 -3.64 22.31 -5.19
CA LEU A 137 -4.25 22.07 -3.88
C LEU A 137 -4.47 23.38 -3.13
N LYS A 138 -3.45 24.25 -3.05
CA LYS A 138 -3.53 25.54 -2.34
C LYS A 138 -4.45 26.55 -3.04
N ASP A 139 -4.44 26.58 -4.36
CA ASP A 139 -5.29 27.47 -5.16
C ASP A 139 -6.77 27.14 -4.95
N LYS A 140 -7.13 25.86 -4.88
CA LYS A 140 -8.52 25.39 -4.72
C LYS A 140 -8.97 25.27 -3.27
N MET A 141 -8.04 25.23 -2.30
CA MET A 141 -8.37 25.16 -0.88
C MET A 141 -8.72 26.55 -0.34
N ARG A 142 -9.90 26.66 0.29
CA ARG A 142 -10.29 27.88 1.04
C ARG A 142 -9.65 27.86 2.42
N GLU A 143 -9.82 26.76 3.16
CA GLU A 143 -9.26 26.60 4.50
C GLU A 143 -9.26 25.12 4.91
N VAL A 144 -8.36 24.79 5.85
CA VAL A 144 -8.34 23.52 6.57
C VAL A 144 -8.55 23.79 8.05
N LEU A 145 -9.56 23.15 8.61
CA LEU A 145 -10.02 23.37 9.99
C LEU A 145 -9.79 22.11 10.80
N ALA A 146 -9.02 22.22 11.88
CA ALA A 146 -9.03 21.24 12.96
C ALA A 146 -10.25 21.54 13.84
N VAL A 147 -11.38 20.88 13.55
CA VAL A 147 -12.67 21.15 14.23
C VAL A 147 -12.58 20.69 15.68
N ASP A 148 -12.00 19.51 15.88
CA ASP A 148 -11.64 18.93 17.16
C ASP A 148 -10.45 17.96 16.95
N PRO A 149 -9.81 17.41 18.01
CA PRO A 149 -8.63 16.56 17.85
C PRO A 149 -8.82 15.37 16.90
N GLY A 150 -10.04 14.83 16.77
CA GLY A 150 -10.37 13.68 15.94
C GLY A 150 -11.08 14.04 14.63
N HIS A 151 -11.26 15.32 14.31
CA HIS A 151 -12.05 15.74 13.16
C HIS A 151 -11.41 16.91 12.42
N VAL A 152 -11.11 16.68 11.14
CA VAL A 152 -10.58 17.71 10.25
C VAL A 152 -11.55 17.97 9.10
N ARG A 153 -11.76 19.25 8.80
CA ARG A 153 -12.64 19.73 7.74
C ARG A 153 -11.83 20.49 6.71
N PHE A 154 -11.93 20.07 5.46
CA PHE A 154 -11.42 20.79 4.30
C PHE A 154 -12.57 21.56 3.66
N ARG A 155 -12.37 22.86 3.41
CA ARG A 155 -13.31 23.70 2.67
C ARG A 155 -12.67 24.15 1.38
N LEU A 156 -13.32 23.87 0.27
CA LEU A 156 -12.87 24.23 -1.07
C LEU A 156 -13.45 25.59 -1.49
N LYS A 157 -12.78 26.26 -2.42
CA LYS A 157 -13.28 27.51 -3.01
C LYS A 157 -14.42 27.26 -4.00
N GLU A 158 -14.36 26.14 -4.69
CA GLU A 158 -15.30 25.67 -5.72
C GLU A 158 -15.40 24.14 -5.65
N PRO A 159 -16.48 23.51 -6.16
CA PRO A 159 -16.61 22.06 -6.18
C PRO A 159 -15.47 21.44 -7.00
N TRP A 160 -14.76 20.47 -6.41
CA TRP A 160 -13.60 19.83 -7.06
C TRP A 160 -13.66 18.30 -6.95
N PRO A 161 -14.19 17.62 -7.97
CA PRO A 161 -14.33 16.16 -7.98
C PRO A 161 -13.02 15.40 -7.78
N ASP A 162 -11.88 15.97 -8.21
CA ASP A 162 -10.58 15.32 -8.09
C ASP A 162 -9.89 15.54 -6.74
N PHE A 163 -10.51 16.24 -5.78
CA PHE A 163 -9.89 16.51 -4.49
C PHE A 163 -9.37 15.23 -3.81
N LEU A 164 -10.20 14.18 -3.74
CA LEU A 164 -9.76 12.89 -3.19
C LEU A 164 -8.71 12.18 -4.05
N THR A 165 -8.71 12.38 -5.37
CA THR A 165 -7.65 11.84 -6.24
C THR A 165 -6.30 12.46 -5.88
N PHE A 166 -6.24 13.77 -5.69
CA PHE A 166 -4.99 14.44 -5.29
C PHE A 166 -4.63 14.12 -3.83
N TYR A 167 -5.60 14.15 -2.92
CA TYR A 167 -5.36 14.02 -1.48
C TYR A 167 -5.15 12.58 -1.01
N GLY A 168 -5.91 11.63 -1.56
CA GLY A 168 -6.03 10.25 -1.06
C GLY A 168 -5.35 9.19 -1.93
N THR A 169 -4.53 9.57 -2.90
CA THR A 169 -3.78 8.64 -3.76
C THR A 169 -2.28 8.96 -3.81
N MET A 170 -1.53 8.19 -4.59
CA MET A 170 -0.11 8.44 -4.86
C MET A 170 0.14 9.57 -5.87
N ALA A 171 -0.90 10.32 -6.25
CA ALA A 171 -0.75 11.52 -7.07
C ALA A 171 0.01 12.64 -6.35
N THR A 172 -0.16 12.75 -5.02
CA THR A 172 0.54 13.74 -4.18
C THR A 172 0.90 13.17 -2.81
N GLY A 173 1.75 13.88 -2.06
CA GLY A 173 2.03 13.58 -0.66
C GLY A 173 1.12 14.31 0.34
N SER A 174 0.14 15.09 -0.13
CA SER A 174 -0.63 16.02 0.72
C SER A 174 -1.51 15.35 1.79
N GLY A 175 -1.91 14.10 1.58
CA GLY A 175 -2.67 13.31 2.54
C GLY A 175 -1.84 12.48 3.52
N TRP A 176 -0.51 12.54 3.44
CA TRP A 176 0.41 11.81 4.33
C TRP A 176 0.79 12.66 5.54
N ILE A 177 0.63 12.11 6.73
CA ILE A 177 0.59 12.91 7.96
C ILE A 177 1.89 12.78 8.75
N VAL A 178 2.43 13.92 9.17
CA VAL A 178 3.64 14.04 10.00
C VAL A 178 3.32 14.77 11.31
N PRO A 179 4.04 14.49 12.42
CA PRO A 179 3.80 15.13 13.71
C PRO A 179 4.22 16.60 13.72
N LYS A 180 3.25 17.52 13.84
CA LYS A 180 3.46 18.98 13.81
C LYS A 180 4.52 19.42 14.81
N LYS A 181 4.33 19.07 16.09
CA LYS A 181 5.21 19.47 17.20
C LYS A 181 6.64 19.02 16.99
N TYR A 182 6.83 17.80 16.49
CA TYR A 182 8.15 17.26 16.22
C TYR A 182 8.83 18.02 15.08
N VAL A 183 8.14 18.20 13.95
CA VAL A 183 8.69 18.93 12.78
C VAL A 183 9.05 20.37 13.16
N GLU A 184 8.19 21.08 13.90
CA GLU A 184 8.47 22.44 14.39
C GLU A 184 9.69 22.47 15.32
N LYS A 185 9.88 21.43 16.16
CA LYS A 185 11.00 21.33 17.09
C LYS A 185 12.34 21.07 16.38
N VAL A 186 12.38 20.17 15.41
CA VAL A 186 13.64 19.74 14.77
C VAL A 186 13.95 20.47 13.46
N GLY A 187 12.97 21.16 12.89
CA GLY A 187 13.07 21.83 11.60
C GLY A 187 13.10 20.85 10.41
N GLU A 188 13.09 21.41 9.21
CA GLU A 188 13.02 20.66 7.95
C GLU A 188 14.18 19.66 7.78
N ASP A 189 15.41 20.12 8.03
CA ASP A 189 16.60 19.28 7.89
C ASP A 189 16.70 18.23 9.01
N GLY A 190 16.27 18.58 10.23
CA GLY A 190 16.19 17.64 11.34
C GLY A 190 15.20 16.51 11.05
N PHE A 191 14.03 16.84 10.50
CA PHE A 191 13.03 15.85 10.11
C PHE A 191 13.54 14.91 9.03
N LYS A 192 14.23 15.42 8.00
CA LYS A 192 14.82 14.59 6.94
C LYS A 192 15.92 13.66 7.44
N ARG A 193 16.61 14.02 8.52
CA ARG A 193 17.65 13.17 9.15
C ARG A 193 17.06 12.08 10.04
N ALA A 194 15.96 12.37 10.72
CA ALA A 194 15.29 11.45 11.65
C ALA A 194 13.76 11.54 11.49
N PRO A 195 13.19 11.03 10.39
CA PRO A 195 11.77 11.15 10.13
C PRO A 195 10.96 10.37 11.16
N VAL A 196 9.88 10.99 11.63
CA VAL A 196 8.85 10.36 12.47
C VAL A 196 7.56 10.33 11.68
N GLY A 197 6.96 9.14 11.58
CA GLY A 197 5.69 8.94 10.90
C GLY A 197 4.72 8.13 11.73
N ALA A 198 3.59 7.75 11.13
CA ALA A 198 2.56 6.89 11.71
C ALA A 198 2.45 5.54 10.97
N GLY A 199 3.47 5.19 10.18
CA GLY A 199 3.51 3.98 9.37
C GLY A 199 3.89 2.71 10.14
N PRO A 200 3.83 1.55 9.48
CA PRO A 200 4.11 0.24 10.07
C PRO A 200 5.57 0.04 10.50
N TYR A 201 6.52 0.81 9.97
CA TYR A 201 7.93 0.74 10.34
C TYR A 201 8.44 2.12 10.78
N ARG A 202 9.27 2.16 11.82
CA ARG A 202 9.95 3.37 12.28
C ARG A 202 11.38 3.45 11.78
N PHE A 203 11.87 4.67 11.63
CA PHE A 203 13.22 4.97 11.19
C PHE A 203 14.28 4.43 12.17
N ILE A 204 15.36 3.86 11.63
CA ILE A 204 16.54 3.44 12.41
C ILE A 204 17.79 4.17 11.94
N SER A 205 18.11 4.07 10.65
CA SER A 205 19.27 4.73 10.07
C SER A 205 19.08 4.95 8.59
N PHE A 206 19.78 5.95 8.06
CA PHE A 206 19.82 6.22 6.63
C PHE A 206 21.22 6.65 6.22
N ASN A 207 21.79 5.91 5.27
CA ASN A 207 23.01 6.28 4.58
C ASN A 207 22.64 6.65 3.14
N PRO A 208 22.60 7.95 2.80
CA PRO A 208 22.15 8.42 1.50
C PRO A 208 22.83 7.71 0.33
N GLY A 209 22.03 7.20 -0.59
CA GLY A 209 22.50 6.45 -1.76
C GLY A 209 23.04 5.04 -1.49
N VAL A 210 23.07 4.58 -0.24
CA VAL A 210 23.47 3.22 0.12
C VAL A 210 22.27 2.43 0.64
N GLU A 211 21.71 2.83 1.78
CA GLU A 211 20.59 2.11 2.40
C GLU A 211 19.76 2.96 3.36
N LEU A 212 18.49 2.57 3.51
CA LEU A 212 17.57 3.01 4.57
C LEU A 212 17.18 1.78 5.39
N VAL A 213 17.39 1.85 6.71
CA VAL A 213 16.99 0.79 7.65
C VAL A 213 15.81 1.29 8.48
N VAL A 214 14.77 0.47 8.52
CA VAL A 214 13.57 0.69 9.34
C VAL A 214 13.21 -0.58 10.10
N GLU A 215 12.52 -0.44 11.22
CA GLU A 215 12.07 -1.58 12.04
C GLU A 215 10.58 -1.51 12.33
N ALA A 216 9.95 -2.67 12.54
CA ALA A 216 8.52 -2.76 12.81
C ALA A 216 8.14 -1.92 14.03
N PHE A 217 7.02 -1.20 13.92
CA PHE A 217 6.46 -0.40 14.99
C PHE A 217 5.25 -1.11 15.60
N ASP A 218 5.41 -1.65 16.81
CA ASP A 218 4.36 -2.38 17.54
C ASP A 218 3.13 -1.51 17.86
N GLY A 219 3.26 -0.19 17.83
CA GLY A 219 2.17 0.76 18.05
C GLY A 219 1.36 1.09 16.81
N TYR A 220 1.61 0.41 15.68
CA TYR A 220 0.86 0.65 14.45
C TYR A 220 -0.61 0.23 14.63
N TRP A 221 -1.54 1.07 14.17
CA TRP A 221 -2.96 0.91 14.47
C TRP A 221 -3.63 -0.25 13.71
N ARG A 222 -3.00 -0.76 12.64
CA ARG A 222 -3.41 -1.98 11.93
C ARG A 222 -2.65 -3.19 12.48
N LYS A 223 -2.60 -4.25 11.67
CA LYS A 223 -1.72 -5.38 11.86
C LYS A 223 -0.25 -4.94 11.84
N THR A 224 0.50 -5.33 12.87
CA THR A 224 1.94 -5.07 12.94
C THR A 224 2.65 -5.93 11.88
N PRO A 225 3.68 -5.42 11.20
CA PRO A 225 4.40 -6.24 10.22
C PRO A 225 5.03 -7.47 10.88
N ASN A 226 4.95 -8.63 10.21
CA ASN A 226 5.60 -9.84 10.74
C ASN A 226 7.15 -9.78 10.66
N VAL A 227 7.70 -8.82 9.91
CA VAL A 227 9.13 -8.69 9.65
C VAL A 227 9.70 -7.62 10.57
N LYS A 228 10.67 -7.97 11.41
CA LYS A 228 11.23 -7.04 12.39
C LYS A 228 11.98 -5.89 11.74
N ARG A 229 12.81 -6.18 10.74
CA ARG A 229 13.67 -5.18 10.09
C ARG A 229 13.50 -5.21 8.58
N LEU A 230 13.32 -4.03 7.99
CA LEU A 230 13.29 -3.84 6.55
C LEU A 230 14.45 -2.93 6.13
N VAL A 231 15.27 -3.42 5.20
CA VAL A 231 16.42 -2.68 4.67
C VAL A 231 16.15 -2.37 3.21
N PHE A 232 16.03 -1.09 2.87
CA PHE A 232 15.97 -0.64 1.48
C PHE A 232 17.40 -0.35 1.01
N ARG A 233 17.96 -1.22 0.18
CA ARG A 233 19.32 -1.09 -0.36
C ARG A 233 19.28 -0.53 -1.77
N THR A 234 19.97 0.58 -2.02
CA THR A 234 20.07 1.16 -3.36
C THR A 234 20.95 0.27 -4.25
N ILE A 235 20.37 -0.20 -5.35
CA ILE A 235 21.05 -0.94 -6.42
C ILE A 235 20.41 -0.52 -7.75
N ALA A 236 20.91 0.56 -8.35
CA ALA A 236 20.29 1.17 -9.53
C ALA A 236 20.35 0.26 -10.77
N GLU A 237 21.49 -0.40 -10.97
CA GLU A 237 21.70 -1.29 -12.12
C GLU A 237 20.87 -2.57 -12.03
N GLU A 238 20.05 -2.82 -13.05
CA GLU A 238 19.08 -3.91 -13.08
C GLU A 238 19.73 -5.30 -13.04
N SER A 239 20.77 -5.52 -13.85
CA SER A 239 21.53 -6.77 -13.88
C SER A 239 22.19 -7.06 -12.52
N THR A 240 22.69 -6.02 -11.85
CA THR A 240 23.27 -6.11 -10.51
C THR A 240 22.21 -6.48 -9.48
N ARG A 241 21.01 -5.88 -9.53
CA ARG A 241 19.88 -6.28 -8.67
C ARG A 241 19.49 -7.73 -8.86
N ALA A 242 19.36 -8.17 -10.11
CA ALA A 242 18.98 -9.54 -10.41
C ALA A 242 20.04 -10.54 -9.89
N ALA A 243 21.32 -10.22 -10.06
CA ALA A 243 22.42 -11.02 -9.50
C ALA A 243 22.38 -11.07 -7.96
N ALA A 244 22.16 -9.93 -7.30
CA ALA A 244 22.03 -9.86 -5.84
C ALA A 244 20.85 -10.71 -5.34
N LEU A 245 19.71 -10.69 -6.04
CA LEU A 245 18.55 -11.52 -5.70
C LEU A 245 18.86 -13.01 -5.84
N LYS A 246 19.51 -13.43 -6.94
CA LYS A 246 19.89 -14.84 -7.15
C LYS A 246 20.88 -15.35 -6.10
N LYS A 247 21.81 -14.49 -5.68
CA LYS A 247 22.78 -14.80 -4.61
C LYS A 247 22.17 -14.76 -3.21
N GLY A 248 20.94 -14.24 -3.07
CA GLY A 248 20.28 -14.06 -1.78
C GLY A 248 20.84 -12.90 -0.95
N GLU A 249 21.54 -11.96 -1.57
CA GLU A 249 21.99 -10.71 -0.94
C GLU A 249 20.84 -9.72 -0.74
N VAL A 250 19.77 -9.86 -1.53
CA VAL A 250 18.48 -9.19 -1.34
C VAL A 250 17.36 -10.21 -1.46
N ASP A 251 16.25 -9.97 -0.78
CA ASP A 251 15.07 -10.86 -0.74
C ASP A 251 13.99 -10.44 -1.75
N ILE A 252 13.96 -9.14 -2.07
CA ILE A 252 13.06 -8.53 -3.04
C ILE A 252 13.88 -7.68 -4.01
N ALA A 253 13.63 -7.82 -5.31
CA ALA A 253 14.16 -6.91 -6.32
C ALA A 253 13.00 -6.35 -7.16
N TYR A 254 13.01 -5.03 -7.34
CA TYR A 254 11.97 -4.32 -8.06
C TYR A 254 12.44 -3.87 -9.45
N LEU A 255 11.45 -3.65 -10.33
CA LEU A 255 11.65 -3.16 -11.69
C LEU A 255 12.63 -4.05 -12.47
N LEU A 256 12.35 -5.35 -12.51
CA LEU A 256 13.03 -6.27 -13.43
C LEU A 256 12.18 -6.40 -14.69
N THR A 257 12.82 -6.32 -15.86
CA THR A 257 12.19 -6.16 -17.17
C THR A 257 12.75 -7.16 -18.19
N GLY A 258 12.01 -7.36 -19.27
CA GLY A 258 12.49 -8.07 -20.46
C GLY A 258 13.17 -9.41 -20.18
N PRO A 259 14.35 -9.68 -20.80
CA PRO A 259 15.06 -10.94 -20.63
C PRO A 259 15.46 -11.26 -19.19
N ILE A 260 15.82 -10.25 -18.39
CA ILE A 260 16.21 -10.43 -16.99
C ILE A 260 15.03 -10.96 -16.17
N ALA A 261 13.84 -10.39 -16.37
CA ALA A 261 12.63 -10.86 -15.70
C ALA A 261 12.29 -12.32 -16.07
N GLU A 262 12.41 -12.68 -17.35
CA GLU A 262 12.16 -14.06 -17.81
C GLU A 262 13.19 -15.06 -17.26
N GLU A 263 14.44 -14.65 -17.08
CA GLU A 263 15.46 -15.46 -16.41
C GLU A 263 15.10 -15.71 -14.93
N ILE A 264 14.63 -14.67 -14.24
CA ILE A 264 14.19 -14.79 -12.84
C ILE A 264 12.96 -15.71 -12.72
N LYS A 265 12.03 -15.67 -13.68
CA LYS A 265 10.88 -16.59 -13.73
C LYS A 265 11.31 -18.07 -13.78
N LYS A 266 12.44 -18.36 -14.42
CA LYS A 266 13.01 -19.71 -14.57
C LYS A 266 13.91 -20.12 -13.41
N THR A 267 14.30 -19.19 -12.54
CA THR A 267 15.24 -19.48 -11.45
C THR A 267 14.51 -20.16 -10.29
N PRO A 268 14.95 -21.35 -9.84
CA PRO A 268 14.36 -22.01 -8.69
C PRO A 268 14.37 -21.12 -7.43
N ASN A 269 13.34 -21.23 -6.60
CA ASN A 269 13.17 -20.48 -5.34
C ASN A 269 12.91 -18.97 -5.48
N LEU A 270 12.85 -18.45 -6.72
CA LEU A 270 12.41 -17.09 -6.99
C LEU A 270 11.01 -17.11 -7.61
N LYS A 271 10.15 -16.21 -7.16
CA LYS A 271 8.85 -15.96 -7.76
C LYS A 271 8.84 -14.58 -8.38
N LEU A 272 8.54 -14.52 -9.66
CA LEU A 272 8.26 -13.26 -10.32
C LEU A 272 6.77 -12.91 -10.10
N ALA A 273 6.50 -11.78 -9.46
CA ALA A 273 5.17 -11.20 -9.32
C ALA A 273 5.07 -9.99 -10.25
N ALA A 274 4.02 -9.87 -11.05
CA ALA A 274 3.79 -8.68 -11.85
C ALA A 274 3.04 -7.64 -11.02
N PRO A 275 3.63 -6.47 -10.66
CA PRO A 275 2.83 -5.33 -10.30
C PRO A 275 2.06 -4.87 -11.54
N LEU A 276 0.74 -4.78 -11.41
CA LEU A 276 -0.09 -4.01 -12.34
C LEU A 276 0.25 -2.53 -12.16
N LEU A 277 1.30 -2.08 -12.85
CA LEU A 277 1.59 -0.67 -13.08
C LEU A 277 1.02 -0.31 -14.44
N ASP A 278 -0.16 0.29 -14.45
CA ASP A 278 -0.66 1.03 -15.61
C ASP A 278 -0.01 2.42 -15.57
N GLY A 279 0.93 2.71 -16.48
CA GLY A 279 1.48 4.07 -16.56
C GLY A 279 2.82 4.21 -17.26
N ILE A 280 3.00 3.61 -18.44
CA ILE A 280 4.03 4.12 -19.37
C ILE A 280 3.38 5.26 -20.14
N PHE A 281 3.72 6.49 -19.74
CA PHE A 281 3.29 7.69 -20.44
C PHE A 281 4.37 8.08 -21.43
N TRP A 282 4.08 7.95 -22.73
CA TRP A 282 4.86 8.62 -23.75
C TRP A 282 4.46 10.10 -23.75
N GLY A 283 5.29 10.92 -23.11
CA GLY A 283 5.18 12.37 -23.20
C GLY A 283 5.94 12.87 -24.41
N GLU A 284 5.27 13.12 -25.53
CA GLU A 284 5.84 13.93 -26.60
C GLU A 284 5.75 15.42 -26.20
N PRO A 285 6.85 16.18 -26.20
CA PRO A 285 6.78 17.62 -26.06
C PRO A 285 5.96 18.21 -27.20
N ARG A 286 4.81 18.85 -26.92
CA ARG A 286 3.97 19.51 -27.93
C ARG A 286 4.56 20.82 -28.47
N HIS A 287 5.86 21.06 -28.34
CA HIS A 287 6.50 22.19 -28.99
C HIS A 287 6.91 21.78 -30.40
N ARG A 288 5.96 21.90 -31.33
CA ARG A 288 6.26 21.92 -32.77
C ARG A 288 6.67 23.37 -33.12
N PRO A 289 7.87 23.62 -33.67
CA PRO A 289 8.09 24.88 -34.39
C PRO A 289 7.15 24.91 -35.59
N GLU A 290 6.39 25.99 -35.76
CA GLU A 290 5.61 26.20 -36.98
C GLU A 290 6.57 26.34 -38.17
N ARG A 291 6.68 25.27 -38.96
CA ARG A 291 7.36 25.13 -40.26
C ARG A 291 8.90 25.21 -40.23
N ASP A 292 9.54 24.21 -40.83
CA ASP A 292 10.89 24.39 -41.35
C ASP A 292 10.86 25.21 -42.66
N GLN A 293 11.99 25.83 -43.02
CA GLN A 293 12.14 26.71 -44.18
C GLN A 293 12.00 26.00 -45.55
N SER A 294 11.63 24.71 -45.59
CA SER A 294 11.56 23.93 -46.83
C SER A 294 10.16 23.43 -47.18
N GLY A 295 9.15 23.66 -46.33
CA GLY A 295 7.74 23.43 -46.68
C GLY A 295 7.38 21.97 -47.01
N ARG A 296 8.05 20.97 -46.44
CA ARG A 296 7.71 19.55 -46.64
C ARG A 296 6.98 18.95 -45.44
N ASP A 297 5.92 18.19 -45.73
CA ASP A 297 5.05 17.51 -44.76
C ASP A 297 5.79 16.42 -43.98
N ALA A 298 5.64 16.45 -42.65
CA ALA A 298 6.16 15.45 -41.73
C ALA A 298 5.30 14.16 -41.77
N ARG A 299 5.63 13.22 -42.65
CA ARG A 299 5.21 11.82 -42.50
C ARG A 299 6.24 11.06 -41.65
N VAL A 300 6.13 11.20 -40.33
CA VAL A 300 6.71 10.23 -39.39
C VAL A 300 5.61 9.82 -38.43
N LEU A 301 4.69 8.99 -38.90
CA LEU A 301 3.67 8.33 -38.06
C LEU A 301 3.66 6.80 -38.24
N GLU A 302 4.64 6.23 -38.95
CA GLU A 302 4.63 4.81 -39.31
C GLU A 302 5.68 3.95 -38.56
N GLY A 303 6.41 4.53 -37.60
CA GLY A 303 7.43 3.83 -36.83
C GLY A 303 6.94 3.07 -35.58
N HIS A 304 5.71 3.28 -35.11
CA HIS A 304 5.25 2.72 -33.82
C HIS A 304 4.63 1.31 -33.90
N ARG A 305 4.57 0.68 -35.08
CA ARG A 305 4.08 -0.70 -35.20
C ARG A 305 5.06 -1.78 -34.72
N GLY A 306 6.26 -1.40 -34.28
CA GLY A 306 7.31 -2.34 -33.84
C GLY A 306 7.42 -2.57 -32.33
N VAL A 307 6.66 -1.88 -31.48
CA VAL A 307 6.75 -2.06 -30.02
C VAL A 307 5.69 -3.06 -29.56
N ASP A 308 6.11 -4.27 -29.20
CA ASP A 308 5.26 -5.26 -28.56
C ASP A 308 4.84 -4.76 -27.15
N PRO A 309 3.54 -4.50 -26.90
CA PRO A 309 3.05 -4.09 -25.57
C PRO A 309 3.28 -5.16 -24.49
N GLY A 310 3.48 -6.43 -24.87
CA GLY A 310 3.79 -7.53 -23.98
C GLY A 310 5.19 -7.47 -23.36
N ALA A 311 6.13 -6.78 -24.00
CA ALA A 311 7.51 -6.66 -23.56
C ALA A 311 7.71 -5.66 -22.40
N LEU A 312 6.72 -4.79 -22.14
CA LEU A 312 6.79 -3.72 -21.13
C LEU A 312 5.96 -4.00 -19.87
N ARG A 313 6.07 -5.22 -19.33
CA ARG A 313 5.45 -5.55 -18.03
C ARG A 313 6.47 -5.37 -16.91
N PHE A 314 6.21 -4.40 -16.04
CA PHE A 314 6.96 -4.29 -14.77
C PHE A 314 6.71 -5.54 -13.92
N ARG A 315 7.78 -6.06 -13.31
CA ARG A 315 7.75 -7.26 -12.47
C ARG A 315 8.61 -7.06 -11.21
N ALA A 316 8.09 -7.45 -10.06
CA ALA A 316 8.76 -7.51 -8.77
C ALA A 316 9.00 -8.99 -8.43
N ALA A 317 10.22 -9.38 -8.08
CA ALA A 317 10.51 -10.76 -7.73
C ALA A 317 10.70 -10.94 -6.22
N VAL A 318 10.21 -12.07 -5.70
CA VAL A 318 10.14 -12.42 -4.27
C VAL A 318 10.70 -13.82 -4.08
N ARG A 319 11.63 -13.99 -3.13
CA ARG A 319 12.16 -15.32 -2.76
C ARG A 319 11.14 -16.12 -1.94
N GLY A 320 11.01 -17.43 -2.21
CA GLY A 320 10.32 -18.39 -1.31
C GLY A 320 8.81 -18.61 -1.50
N ALA A 321 8.18 -18.15 -2.59
CA ALA A 321 6.75 -18.37 -2.83
C ALA A 321 6.48 -19.56 -3.77
N ARG A 322 5.52 -20.44 -3.43
CA ARG A 322 5.10 -21.59 -4.26
C ARG A 322 4.34 -21.15 -5.52
N PRO A 323 4.40 -21.93 -6.63
CA PRO A 323 3.68 -21.63 -7.86
C PRO A 323 2.16 -21.74 -7.64
N GLY A 324 1.46 -20.62 -7.81
CA GLY A 324 0.00 -20.56 -7.91
C GLY A 324 -0.39 -20.32 -9.36
N ARG A 325 -1.51 -20.91 -9.80
CA ARG A 325 -2.00 -20.84 -11.19
C ARG A 325 -2.14 -19.39 -11.67
N GLU A 326 -1.61 -19.16 -12.86
CA GLU A 326 -1.72 -17.93 -13.64
C GLU A 326 -3.13 -17.89 -14.24
N GLU A 327 -4.04 -17.05 -13.73
CA GLU A 327 -5.27 -16.69 -14.47
C GLU A 327 -4.88 -15.62 -15.50
N SER A 328 -4.62 -16.08 -16.72
CA SER A 328 -4.40 -15.22 -17.88
C SER A 328 -5.75 -14.77 -18.44
N GLU A 329 -6.09 -13.49 -18.31
CA GLU A 329 -7.20 -12.91 -19.06
C GLU A 329 -6.64 -11.96 -20.13
N THR A 330 -6.65 -12.42 -21.38
CA THR A 330 -6.33 -11.64 -22.58
C THR A 330 -7.54 -10.80 -22.98
N ALA A 331 -7.38 -9.49 -23.19
CA ALA A 331 -8.40 -8.65 -23.83
C ALA A 331 -7.90 -8.12 -25.19
N PRO A 332 -8.69 -8.20 -26.28
CA PRO A 332 -8.32 -7.70 -27.60
C PRO A 332 -8.43 -6.16 -27.65
N GLY A 333 -7.60 -5.55 -28.50
CA GLY A 333 -7.51 -4.11 -28.69
C GLY A 333 -8.73 -3.49 -29.36
N GLY A 334 -8.92 -2.18 -29.14
CA GLY A 334 -9.92 -1.38 -29.85
C GLY A 334 -10.31 -0.11 -29.09
N SER A 335 -10.10 1.02 -29.76
CA SER A 335 -10.48 2.41 -29.44
C SER A 335 -11.75 2.63 -28.60
N GLY A 336 -11.64 3.47 -27.55
CA GLY A 336 -12.79 3.94 -26.76
C GLY A 336 -12.39 4.58 -25.42
N LEU A 337 -11.60 5.66 -25.47
CA LEU A 337 -11.18 6.45 -24.31
C LEU A 337 -12.30 7.41 -23.87
N SER A 338 -13.31 6.93 -23.13
CA SER A 338 -14.07 7.77 -22.19
C SER A 338 -15.02 7.02 -21.24
N GLU A 339 -15.39 5.75 -21.48
CA GLU A 339 -16.38 5.08 -20.60
C GLU A 339 -15.91 3.78 -19.92
N ARG A 340 -14.70 3.28 -20.18
CA ARG A 340 -14.21 1.99 -19.64
C ARG A 340 -13.14 2.07 -18.55
N LEU A 341 -13.04 3.18 -17.83
CA LEU A 341 -12.14 3.30 -16.67
C LEU A 341 -12.80 2.96 -15.32
N ARG A 342 -14.08 2.58 -15.30
CA ARG A 342 -14.86 2.39 -14.07
C ARG A 342 -14.68 1.04 -13.33
N GLY A 343 -13.64 0.27 -13.60
CA GLY A 343 -13.54 -1.06 -12.96
C GLY A 343 -12.20 -1.78 -12.95
N ARG A 344 -11.05 -1.12 -13.17
CA ARG A 344 -9.76 -1.83 -13.24
C ARG A 344 -8.92 -1.57 -11.98
N ARG A 345 -8.65 -2.66 -11.27
CA ARG A 345 -7.95 -2.72 -9.98
C ARG A 345 -6.48 -2.38 -10.18
N LEU A 346 -6.07 -1.25 -9.60
CA LEU A 346 -4.69 -0.88 -9.37
C LEU A 346 -4.16 -1.71 -8.17
N HIS A 347 -2.85 -1.66 -7.87
CA HIS A 347 -2.15 -2.15 -6.66
C HIS A 347 -1.34 -3.43 -6.81
N ALA A 348 -0.02 -3.29 -6.61
CA ALA A 348 0.87 -4.38 -6.18
C ALA A 348 2.26 -3.85 -5.79
N VAL A 349 2.38 -3.16 -4.65
CA VAL A 349 3.67 -3.08 -3.92
C VAL A 349 3.39 -3.13 -2.41
N SER A 350 2.40 -2.37 -1.93
CA SER A 350 2.06 -2.30 -0.50
C SER A 350 1.52 -3.60 0.10
N ALA A 351 0.85 -4.45 -0.69
CA ALA A 351 0.32 -5.73 -0.22
C ALA A 351 1.41 -6.75 0.13
N LEU A 352 2.55 -6.67 -0.56
CA LEU A 352 3.61 -7.66 -0.45
C LEU A 352 4.47 -7.46 0.82
N LEU A 353 4.45 -6.25 1.38
CA LEU A 353 5.15 -5.90 2.63
C LEU A 353 4.38 -6.33 3.90
N LEU A 354 3.09 -6.63 3.80
CA LEU A 354 2.23 -6.96 4.95
C LEU A 354 2.02 -8.47 5.16
N ASP A 355 2.18 -9.28 4.12
CA ASP A 355 1.85 -10.72 4.17
C ASP A 355 3.06 -11.62 3.89
N GLY A 356 3.98 -11.65 4.87
CA GLY A 356 5.18 -12.49 4.87
C GLY A 356 4.93 -13.96 5.26
N ARG A 357 3.77 -14.56 4.96
CA ARG A 357 3.58 -16.03 5.14
C ARG A 357 2.89 -16.65 3.93
N GLY A 358 3.57 -17.63 3.35
CA GLY A 358 2.93 -18.63 2.51
C GLY A 358 1.93 -19.46 3.31
N ASP A 359 0.69 -19.48 2.83
CA ASP A 359 -0.37 -20.47 3.11
C ASP A 359 -0.97 -20.52 4.53
N ARG A 360 -2.22 -20.02 4.65
CA ARG A 360 -3.31 -20.78 5.28
C ARG A 360 -4.62 -20.56 4.52
N ARG A 361 -5.11 -21.65 3.93
CA ARG A 361 -6.43 -21.89 3.33
C ARG A 361 -7.57 -21.06 3.94
N ILE A 362 -8.31 -20.36 3.08
CA ILE A 362 -9.63 -19.78 3.37
C ILE A 362 -10.69 -20.90 3.19
N PRO A 363 -11.54 -21.20 4.19
CA PRO A 363 -12.68 -22.10 4.01
C PRO A 363 -13.76 -21.45 3.12
N PRO A 364 -14.48 -22.20 2.28
CA PRO A 364 -15.51 -21.65 1.42
C PRO A 364 -16.79 -21.39 2.24
N GLY A 365 -17.24 -20.14 2.29
CA GLY A 365 -18.54 -19.79 2.83
C GLY A 365 -18.59 -18.41 3.44
N HIS A 366 -18.79 -17.39 2.60
CA HIS A 366 -19.50 -16.12 2.87
C HIS A 366 -19.58 -15.36 1.55
N ARG A 367 -20.46 -15.85 0.66
CA ARG A 367 -20.80 -15.20 -0.61
C ARG A 367 -22.04 -14.31 -0.51
N ASP A 368 -22.71 -14.28 0.64
CA ASP A 368 -23.98 -13.57 0.80
C ASP A 368 -23.90 -12.64 2.02
N GLN A 369 -23.25 -11.48 1.86
CA GLN A 369 -23.48 -10.30 2.73
C GLN A 369 -22.98 -8.96 2.15
N VAL A 370 -22.62 -8.90 0.85
CA VAL A 370 -22.19 -7.64 0.17
C VAL A 370 -23.19 -7.23 -0.93
N THR A 371 -24.42 -7.71 -0.86
CA THR A 371 -25.50 -7.39 -1.81
C THR A 371 -26.66 -6.60 -1.20
N ALA A 372 -26.53 -6.09 0.03
CA ALA A 372 -27.63 -5.39 0.72
C ALA A 372 -27.39 -3.91 1.06
N GLU A 373 -26.27 -3.29 0.64
CA GLU A 373 -26.00 -1.86 0.94
C GLU A 373 -25.77 -1.01 -0.33
N VAL A 374 -26.36 -1.42 -1.46
CA VAL A 374 -26.35 -0.63 -2.71
C VAL A 374 -27.76 -0.34 -3.24
N ASP A 375 -28.81 -1.03 -2.76
CA ASP A 375 -30.19 -0.81 -3.24
C ASP A 375 -31.02 0.20 -2.40
N GLY A 376 -30.49 0.70 -1.29
CA GLY A 376 -31.19 1.70 -0.45
C GLY A 376 -31.13 3.14 -0.95
N ALA A 377 -30.24 3.47 -1.90
CA ALA A 377 -30.01 4.84 -2.36
C ALA A 377 -30.68 5.17 -3.71
N ARG A 378 -31.71 4.42 -4.11
CA ARG A 378 -32.46 4.63 -5.35
C ARG A 378 -33.95 4.95 -5.17
N ARG A 379 -34.45 5.17 -3.96
CA ARG A 379 -35.76 5.80 -3.75
C ARG A 379 -35.75 6.76 -2.57
N VAL A 380 -36.34 7.93 -2.83
CA VAL A 380 -36.55 9.14 -2.01
C VAL A 380 -35.44 10.19 -2.11
#